data_AF-A0A0P7FVX9-F1
#
_entry.id   AF-A0A0P7FVX9-F1
#
_cell.length_a   1.000
_cell.length_b   1.000
_cell.length_c   1.000
_cell.angle_alpha   90.00
_cell.angle_beta   90.00
_cell.angle_gamma   90.00
#
_symmetry.space_group_name_H-M   'P 1'
#
loop_
_entity.id
_entity.type
_entity.pdbx_description
1 polymer ?
#
loop_
_entity_poly.entity_id
_entity_poly.type
_entity_poly.pdbx_seq_one_letter_code
_entity_poly.pdbx_strand_id
1 'polypeptide(L)'
;MVRPGDRSFTAALRDAVRLRDCLALSVVPALALATFALPIGRRESLAFVYRDPSLLTAYTAHVVHFEASHLAANLLGYVLVAGFAYVLAGLAGHRRLFGVTAATFLVAFPPVLSVLNLAVPRDAVGYGLSGVNMAFSGLLALVLVAYGARLDGRIRVRDAPALFFAVIVTISLVALPDGAARGVAVASAVLAALYVIAAHRSPRGNPP
;
A
#
# COMPACT_ATOMS: atom_id res chain seq x y z
N MET A 1 -30.83 -20.93 -8.41
CA MET A 1 -29.88 -19.96 -9.02
C MET A 1 -30.44 -18.57 -8.76
N VAL A 2 -29.74 -17.72 -8.00
CA VAL A 2 -30.20 -16.37 -7.64
C VAL A 2 -29.68 -15.37 -8.67
N ARG A 3 -30.55 -14.48 -9.16
CA ARG A 3 -30.22 -13.45 -10.15
C ARG A 3 -29.15 -12.48 -9.57
N PRO A 4 -28.20 -12.01 -10.39
CA PRO A 4 -27.30 -10.93 -10.00
C PRO A 4 -28.10 -9.62 -9.90
N GLY A 5 -28.66 -9.36 -8.71
CA GLY A 5 -29.53 -8.23 -8.43
C GLY A 5 -30.13 -8.24 -7.01
N ASP A 6 -30.28 -9.42 -6.38
CA ASP A 6 -31.08 -9.55 -5.14
C ASP A 6 -30.27 -9.54 -3.83
N ARG A 7 -28.93 -9.45 -3.88
CA ARG A 7 -28.14 -9.33 -2.64
C ARG A 7 -27.96 -7.87 -2.28
N SER A 8 -28.45 -7.48 -1.10
CA SER A 8 -28.16 -6.16 -0.55
C SER A 8 -26.65 -5.98 -0.41
N PHE A 9 -26.16 -4.77 -0.68
CA PHE A 9 -24.75 -4.41 -0.50
C PHE A 9 -24.23 -4.79 0.89
N THR A 10 -25.07 -4.63 1.92
CA THR A 10 -24.79 -5.00 3.30
C THR A 10 -24.52 -6.49 3.48
N ALA A 11 -25.25 -7.37 2.78
CA ALA A 11 -25.00 -8.80 2.80
C ALA A 11 -23.68 -9.14 2.10
N ALA A 12 -23.40 -8.52 0.95
CA ALA A 12 -22.13 -8.69 0.24
C ALA A 12 -20.93 -8.23 1.10
N LEU A 13 -21.07 -7.13 1.83
CA LEU A 13 -20.06 -6.63 2.75
C LEU A 13 -19.83 -7.59 3.92
N ARG A 14 -20.90 -8.13 4.52
CA ARG A 14 -20.82 -9.11 5.61
C ARG A 14 -20.11 -10.39 5.18
N ASP A 15 -20.37 -10.85 3.96
CA ASP A 15 -19.68 -12.03 3.40
C ASP A 15 -18.20 -11.72 3.08
N ALA A 16 -17.91 -10.49 2.65
CA ALA A 16 -16.57 -10.03 2.29
C ALA A 16 -15.66 -9.80 3.50
N VAL A 17 -16.20 -9.41 4.66
CA VAL A 17 -15.42 -9.08 5.87
C VAL A 17 -15.42 -10.25 6.84
N ARG A 18 -14.23 -10.70 7.28
CA ARG A 18 -14.09 -11.73 8.33
C ARG A 18 -13.37 -11.14 9.52
N LEU A 19 -13.91 -11.38 10.71
CA LEU A 19 -13.31 -10.94 11.98
C LEU A 19 -11.84 -11.34 12.10
N ARG A 20 -11.48 -12.57 11.72
CA ARG A 20 -10.09 -13.05 11.77
C ARG A 20 -9.12 -12.21 10.94
N ASP A 21 -9.57 -11.72 9.78
CA ASP A 21 -8.73 -10.92 8.89
C ASP A 21 -8.61 -9.49 9.46
N CYS A 22 -9.69 -8.95 10.04
CA CYS A 22 -9.64 -7.68 10.78
C CYS A 22 -8.69 -7.74 11.97
N LEU A 23 -8.72 -8.82 12.75
CA LEU A 23 -7.79 -9.05 13.85
C LEU A 23 -6.34 -9.12 13.34
N ALA A 24 -6.09 -9.87 12.26
CA ALA A 24 -4.76 -9.94 11.64
C ALA A 24 -4.27 -8.55 11.17
N LEU A 25 -5.13 -7.76 10.51
CA LEU A 25 -4.78 -6.41 10.06
C LEU A 25 -4.56 -5.44 11.24
N SER A 26 -5.24 -5.66 12.37
CA SER A 26 -5.10 -4.84 13.58
C SER A 26 -3.79 -5.07 14.35
N VAL A 27 -3.02 -6.11 14.01
CA VAL A 27 -1.68 -6.34 14.59
C VAL A 27 -0.75 -5.16 14.28
N VAL A 28 -0.82 -4.59 13.08
CA VAL A 28 0.04 -3.46 12.67
C VAL A 28 -0.21 -2.20 13.52
N PRO A 29 -1.44 -1.66 13.64
CA PRO A 29 -1.69 -0.51 14.52
C PRO A 29 -1.38 -0.83 15.99
N ALA A 30 -1.64 -2.07 16.45
CA ALA A 30 -1.29 -2.47 17.81
C ALA A 30 0.23 -2.41 18.06
N LEU A 31 1.05 -2.90 17.12
CA LEU A 31 2.51 -2.83 17.21
C LEU A 31 3.03 -1.38 17.13
N ALA A 32 2.45 -0.55 16.26
CA ALA A 32 2.83 0.86 16.15
C ALA A 32 2.49 1.63 17.45
N LEU A 33 1.33 1.38 18.05
CA LEU A 33 0.94 1.96 19.33
C LEU A 33 1.82 1.44 20.49
N ALA A 34 2.09 0.13 20.53
CA ALA A 34 2.93 -0.48 21.55
C ALA A 34 4.37 0.05 21.50
N THR A 35 4.95 0.19 20.31
CA THR A 35 6.29 0.76 20.15
C THR A 35 6.32 2.26 20.47
N PHE A 36 5.27 3.01 20.13
CA PHE A 36 5.14 4.42 20.48
C PHE A 36 5.08 4.67 22.00
N ALA A 37 4.47 3.76 22.75
CA ALA A 37 4.37 3.82 24.20
C ALA A 37 5.71 3.57 24.93
N LEU A 38 6.76 3.10 24.23
CA LEU A 38 8.06 2.87 24.83
C LEU A 38 8.80 4.19 25.14
N PRO A 39 9.69 4.19 26.16
CA PRO A 39 10.59 5.32 26.42
C PRO A 39 11.41 5.67 25.18
N ILE A 40 11.77 6.95 25.03
CA ILE A 40 12.45 7.47 23.84
C ILE A 40 13.70 6.67 23.46
N GLY A 41 14.58 6.36 24.42
CA GLY A 41 15.80 5.57 24.16
C GLY A 41 15.53 4.14 23.66
N ARG A 42 14.38 3.54 24.04
CA ARG A 42 13.98 2.24 23.49
C ARG A 42 13.49 2.37 22.05
N ARG A 43 12.77 3.45 21.72
CA ARG A 43 12.36 3.72 20.33
C ARG A 43 13.56 3.99 19.43
N GLU A 44 14.54 4.75 19.92
CA GLU A 44 15.81 4.99 19.21
C GLU A 44 16.55 3.69 18.91
N SER A 45 16.62 2.77 19.88
CA SER A 45 17.26 1.44 19.68
C SER A 45 16.55 0.54 18.66
N LEU A 46 15.29 0.86 18.30
CA LEU A 46 14.49 0.13 17.32
C LEU A 46 14.42 0.83 15.95
N ALA A 47 14.95 2.05 15.84
CA ALA A 47 15.00 2.81 14.60
C ALA A 47 16.19 2.38 13.74
N PHE A 48 16.09 2.57 12.42
CA PHE A 48 17.10 2.10 11.48
C PHE A 48 18.16 3.18 11.24
N VAL A 49 19.30 3.09 11.91
CA VAL A 49 20.45 3.99 11.68
C VAL A 49 21.26 3.50 10.49
N TYR A 50 21.41 4.34 9.45
CA TYR A 50 21.98 3.90 8.17
C TYR A 50 23.47 3.53 8.28
N ARG A 51 24.16 4.12 9.25
CA ARG A 51 25.58 3.84 9.56
C ARG A 51 25.81 2.60 10.40
N ASP A 52 24.77 2.10 11.08
CA ASP A 52 24.84 0.91 11.93
C ASP A 52 23.59 0.04 11.70
N PRO A 53 23.43 -0.53 10.48
CA PRO A 53 22.23 -1.27 10.13
C PRO A 53 22.22 -2.64 10.80
N SER A 54 21.07 -3.03 11.35
CA SER A 54 20.84 -4.39 11.86
C SER A 54 19.57 -4.98 11.23
N LEU A 55 19.48 -6.32 11.19
CA LEU A 55 18.27 -6.99 10.69
C LEU A 55 17.04 -6.68 11.55
N LEU A 56 17.24 -6.52 12.86
CA LEU A 56 16.16 -6.16 13.78
C LEU A 56 15.63 -4.77 13.43
N THR A 57 16.51 -3.77 13.39
CA THR A 57 16.14 -2.38 13.10
C THR A 57 15.62 -2.20 11.66
N ALA A 58 16.10 -3.01 10.72
CA ALA A 58 15.59 -3.04 9.35
C ALA A 58 14.10 -3.41 9.29
N TYR A 59 13.61 -4.18 10.27
CA TYR A 59 12.19 -4.50 10.40
C TYR A 59 11.45 -3.54 11.34
N THR A 60 11.96 -3.36 12.57
CA THR A 60 11.23 -2.64 13.64
C THR A 60 11.07 -1.16 13.35
N ALA A 61 11.96 -0.55 12.58
CA ALA A 61 11.87 0.85 12.20
C ALA A 61 10.50 1.21 11.57
N HIS A 62 9.88 0.28 10.85
CA HIS A 62 8.62 0.52 10.13
C HIS A 62 7.40 0.67 11.05
N VAL A 63 7.52 0.31 12.34
CA VAL A 63 6.47 0.54 13.35
C VAL A 63 6.84 1.62 14.36
N VAL A 64 8.12 2.04 14.42
CA VAL A 64 8.61 3.08 15.33
C VAL A 64 8.17 4.47 14.86
N HIS A 65 7.67 5.27 15.81
CA HIS A 65 7.33 6.68 15.58
C HIS A 65 7.78 7.52 16.77
N PHE A 66 8.28 8.73 16.48
CA PHE A 66 8.74 9.67 17.51
C PHE A 66 7.69 10.74 17.84
N GLU A 67 6.90 11.13 16.85
CA GLU A 67 5.86 12.16 16.97
C GLU A 67 4.46 11.57 16.86
N ALA A 68 3.53 12.10 17.65
CA ALA A 68 2.13 11.66 17.65
C ALA A 68 1.41 12.00 16.33
N SER A 69 1.73 13.15 15.72
CA SER A 69 1.22 13.56 14.41
C SER A 69 1.63 12.57 13.31
N HIS A 70 2.90 12.18 13.29
CA HIS A 70 3.44 11.22 12.33
C HIS A 70 2.83 9.82 12.53
N LEU A 71 2.65 9.38 13.77
CA LEU A 71 1.95 8.12 14.06
C LEU A 71 0.48 8.18 13.60
N ALA A 72 -0.24 9.23 13.96
CA ALA A 72 -1.66 9.39 13.62
C ALA A 72 -1.88 9.39 12.11
N ALA A 73 -1.06 10.14 11.36
CA ALA A 73 -1.11 10.18 9.90
C ALA A 73 -0.88 8.79 9.28
N ASN A 74 0.11 8.03 9.78
CA ASN A 74 0.40 6.69 9.28
C ASN A 74 -0.68 5.67 9.65
N LEU A 75 -1.24 5.73 10.86
CA LEU A 75 -2.31 4.84 11.29
C LEU A 75 -3.59 5.10 10.49
N LEU A 76 -3.94 6.38 10.29
CA LEU A 76 -5.08 6.75 9.46
C LEU A 76 -4.88 6.29 8.02
N GLY A 77 -3.70 6.54 7.45
CA GLY A 77 -3.32 6.05 6.12
C GLY A 77 -3.45 4.53 6.01
N TYR A 78 -2.93 3.79 6.97
CA TYR A 78 -3.01 2.33 6.99
C TYR A 78 -4.45 1.83 7.06
N VAL A 79 -5.24 2.33 8.02
CA VAL A 79 -6.64 1.90 8.22
C VAL A 79 -7.48 2.18 6.98
N LEU A 80 -7.33 3.37 6.38
CA LEU A 80 -8.07 3.71 5.17
C LEU A 80 -7.58 2.85 4.00
N VAL A 81 -6.29 2.90 3.67
CA VAL A 81 -5.79 2.27 2.45
C VAL A 81 -5.86 0.75 2.51
N ALA A 82 -5.35 0.12 3.58
CA ALA A 82 -5.39 -1.33 3.73
C ALA A 82 -6.82 -1.83 3.97
N GLY A 83 -7.64 -1.08 4.73
CA GLY A 83 -9.05 -1.41 4.99
C GLY A 83 -9.90 -1.37 3.71
N PHE A 84 -9.79 -0.30 2.92
CA PHE A 84 -10.49 -0.23 1.62
C PHE A 84 -9.98 -1.30 0.66
N ALA A 85 -8.67 -1.52 0.59
CA ALA A 85 -8.11 -2.56 -0.26
C ALA A 85 -8.63 -3.96 0.13
N TYR A 86 -8.74 -4.24 1.43
CA TYR A 86 -9.30 -5.48 1.95
C TYR A 86 -10.76 -5.67 1.54
N VAL A 87 -11.60 -4.66 1.78
CA VAL A 87 -13.03 -4.72 1.47
C VAL A 87 -13.24 -4.89 -0.03
N LEU A 88 -12.54 -4.10 -0.86
CA LEU A 88 -12.64 -4.17 -2.32
C LEU A 88 -12.14 -5.52 -2.86
N ALA A 89 -11.04 -6.05 -2.32
CA ALA A 89 -10.60 -7.40 -2.67
C ALA A 89 -11.63 -8.45 -2.29
N GLY A 90 -12.29 -8.30 -1.13
CA GLY A 90 -13.40 -9.14 -0.70
C GLY A 90 -14.57 -9.13 -1.68
N LEU A 91 -15.07 -7.95 -2.00
CA LEU A 91 -16.16 -7.74 -2.95
C LEU A 91 -15.79 -8.17 -4.38
N ALA A 92 -14.52 -8.04 -4.74
CA ALA A 92 -13.99 -8.50 -6.03
C ALA A 92 -13.75 -10.03 -6.08
N GLY A 93 -13.86 -10.77 -4.97
CA GLY A 93 -13.54 -12.20 -4.91
C GLY A 93 -12.03 -12.53 -4.84
N HIS A 94 -11.18 -11.54 -4.59
CA HIS A 94 -9.72 -11.63 -4.58
C HIS A 94 -9.12 -11.67 -3.16
N ARG A 95 -9.86 -12.18 -2.17
CA ARG A 95 -9.42 -12.22 -0.74
C ARG A 95 -8.08 -12.93 -0.53
N ARG A 96 -7.86 -14.05 -1.22
CA ARG A 96 -6.62 -14.81 -1.10
C ARG A 96 -5.43 -14.00 -1.63
N LEU A 97 -5.62 -13.28 -2.73
CA LEU A 97 -4.62 -12.37 -3.28
C LEU A 97 -4.29 -11.28 -2.26
N PHE A 98 -5.30 -10.61 -1.69
CA PHE A 98 -5.08 -9.62 -0.65
C PHE A 98 -4.30 -10.19 0.53
N GLY A 99 -4.70 -11.36 1.05
CA GLY A 99 -4.04 -11.97 2.21
C GLY A 99 -2.56 -12.28 1.96
N VAL A 100 -2.23 -12.86 0.80
CA VAL A 100 -0.84 -13.15 0.42
C VAL A 100 -0.05 -11.85 0.24
N THR A 101 -0.60 -10.87 -0.48
CA THR A 101 0.08 -9.59 -0.72
C THR A 101 0.28 -8.81 0.58
N ALA A 102 -0.72 -8.74 1.45
CA ALA A 102 -0.62 -8.10 2.75
C ALA A 102 0.44 -8.78 3.63
N ALA A 103 0.46 -10.11 3.68
CA ALA A 103 1.50 -10.83 4.41
C ALA A 103 2.90 -10.52 3.86
N THR A 104 3.07 -10.48 2.54
CA THR A 104 4.35 -10.08 1.90
C THR A 104 4.73 -8.65 2.26
N PHE A 105 3.79 -7.71 2.23
CA PHE A 105 4.03 -6.31 2.59
C PHE A 105 4.37 -6.10 4.07
N LEU A 106 3.87 -6.96 4.95
CA LEU A 106 4.14 -6.84 6.38
C LEU A 106 5.41 -7.58 6.80
N VAL A 107 5.78 -8.66 6.11
CA VAL A 107 6.91 -9.51 6.50
C VAL A 107 8.17 -9.20 5.68
N ALA A 108 8.06 -9.16 4.35
CA ALA A 108 9.22 -9.05 3.46
C ALA A 108 9.56 -7.61 3.08
N PHE A 109 8.56 -6.74 2.91
CA PHE A 109 8.82 -5.35 2.50
C PHE A 109 9.63 -4.54 3.52
N PRO A 110 9.38 -4.61 4.85
CA PRO A 110 10.16 -3.82 5.81
C PRO A 110 11.68 -3.97 5.65
N PRO A 111 12.27 -5.19 5.70
CA PRO A 111 13.72 -5.33 5.53
C PRO A 111 14.18 -4.96 4.11
N VAL A 112 13.41 -5.28 3.07
CA VAL A 112 13.76 -4.93 1.68
C VAL A 112 13.81 -3.41 1.50
N LEU A 113 12.81 -2.67 1.98
CA LEU A 113 12.79 -1.22 1.90
C LEU A 113 13.93 -0.59 2.70
N SER A 114 14.27 -1.14 3.86
CA SER A 114 15.42 -0.67 4.66
C SER A 114 16.73 -0.87 3.91
N VAL A 115 16.94 -2.01 3.27
CA VAL A 115 18.14 -2.29 2.44
C VAL A 115 18.19 -1.40 1.20
N LEU A 116 17.07 -1.23 0.49
CA LEU A 116 17.02 -0.34 -0.68
C LEU A 116 17.35 1.11 -0.31
N ASN A 117 16.94 1.55 0.88
CA ASN A 117 17.29 2.88 1.37
C ASN A 117 18.79 3.05 1.65
N LEU A 118 19.54 1.99 1.96
CA LEU A 118 21.01 2.06 2.09
C LEU A 118 21.71 2.37 0.76
N ALA A 119 21.07 2.09 -0.38
CA ALA A 119 21.61 2.43 -1.69
C ALA A 119 21.67 3.95 -1.93
N VAL A 120 21.01 4.75 -1.09
CA VAL A 120 21.07 6.22 -1.10
C VAL A 120 21.93 6.67 0.10
N PRO A 121 23.21 7.02 -0.11
CA PRO A 121 24.10 7.40 1.00
C PRO A 121 23.62 8.71 1.64
N ARG A 122 23.16 8.63 2.88
CA ARG A 122 22.75 9.80 3.68
C ARG A 122 22.88 9.51 5.17
N ASP A 123 23.19 10.55 5.94
CA ASP A 123 23.11 10.51 7.39
C ASP A 123 21.66 10.67 7.82
N ALA A 124 20.94 9.54 7.79
CA ALA A 124 19.54 9.49 8.15
C ALA A 124 19.23 8.32 9.07
N VAL A 125 18.09 8.45 9.75
CA VAL A 125 17.46 7.39 10.54
C VAL A 125 16.13 7.06 9.88
N GLY A 126 15.91 5.80 9.55
CA GLY A 126 14.66 5.30 9.00
C GLY A 126 13.70 4.96 10.13
N TYR A 127 12.47 5.48 10.05
CA TYR A 127 11.36 5.10 10.92
C TYR A 127 10.01 5.42 10.26
N GLY A 128 8.96 4.76 10.74
CA GLY A 128 7.57 5.02 10.36
C GLY A 128 7.01 4.05 9.32
N LEU A 129 5.67 4.01 9.24
CA LEU A 129 4.92 3.02 8.45
C LEU A 129 4.71 3.44 6.99
N SER A 130 5.20 4.61 6.58
CA SER A 130 4.86 5.24 5.30
C SER A 130 5.21 4.36 4.09
N GLY A 131 6.34 3.64 4.11
CA GLY A 131 6.71 2.70 3.06
C GLY A 131 5.72 1.54 2.90
N VAL A 132 5.23 1.00 4.01
CA VAL A 132 4.16 -0.02 4.02
C VAL A 132 2.85 0.56 3.52
N ASN A 133 2.48 1.78 3.94
CA ASN A 133 1.30 2.48 3.44
C ASN A 133 1.37 2.70 1.93
N MET A 134 2.52 3.09 1.38
CA MET A 134 2.71 3.23 -0.06
C MET A 134 2.54 1.90 -0.80
N ALA A 135 3.03 0.78 -0.24
CA ALA A 135 2.81 -0.54 -0.81
C ALA A 135 1.31 -0.89 -0.85
N PHE A 136 0.57 -0.64 0.24
CA PHE A 136 -0.88 -0.81 0.26
C PHE A 136 -1.61 0.13 -0.70
N SER A 137 -1.13 1.35 -0.94
CA SER A 137 -1.70 2.25 -1.94
C SER A 137 -1.60 1.68 -3.35
N GLY A 138 -0.47 1.04 -3.67
CA GLY A 138 -0.30 0.31 -4.92
C GLY A 138 -1.30 -0.85 -5.06
N LEU A 139 -1.48 -1.63 -3.99
CA LEU A 139 -2.49 -2.70 -3.96
C LEU A 139 -3.91 -2.15 -4.09
N LEU A 140 -4.23 -1.04 -3.42
CA LEU A 140 -5.53 -0.38 -3.49
C LEU A 140 -5.89 -0.02 -4.94
N ALA A 141 -4.94 0.54 -5.71
CA ALA A 141 -5.14 0.83 -7.13
C ALA A 141 -5.50 -0.44 -7.93
N LEU A 142 -4.79 -1.55 -7.69
CA LEU A 142 -5.06 -2.83 -8.37
C LEU A 142 -6.45 -3.37 -8.05
N VAL A 143 -6.84 -3.39 -6.77
CA VAL A 143 -8.13 -3.96 -6.36
C VAL A 143 -9.31 -3.05 -6.68
N LEU A 144 -9.10 -1.73 -6.79
CA LEU A 144 -10.09 -0.80 -7.33
C LEU A 144 -10.45 -1.15 -8.78
N VAL A 145 -9.46 -1.40 -9.63
CA VAL A 145 -9.72 -1.84 -11.02
C VAL A 145 -10.38 -3.21 -11.05
N ALA A 146 -9.93 -4.15 -10.21
CA ALA A 146 -10.54 -5.49 -10.14
C ALA A 146 -12.01 -5.43 -9.70
N TYR A 147 -12.35 -4.56 -8.74
CA TYR A 147 -13.73 -4.35 -8.32
C TYR A 147 -14.53 -3.64 -9.43
N GLY A 148 -13.98 -2.60 -10.05
CA GLY A 148 -14.59 -1.89 -11.18
C GLY A 148 -14.93 -2.82 -12.35
N ALA A 149 -14.04 -3.74 -12.69
CA ALA A 149 -14.27 -4.75 -13.74
C ALA A 149 -15.44 -5.71 -13.44
N ARG A 150 -15.87 -5.85 -12.17
CA ARG A 150 -17.08 -6.61 -11.82
C ARG A 150 -18.35 -5.78 -12.00
N LEU A 151 -18.26 -4.46 -11.91
CA LEU A 151 -19.39 -3.54 -12.03
C LEU A 151 -19.63 -3.11 -13.48
N ASP A 152 -18.57 -2.95 -14.26
CA ASP A 152 -18.63 -2.51 -15.65
C ASP A 152 -17.68 -3.36 -16.51
N GLY A 153 -18.23 -4.07 -17.50
CA GLY A 153 -17.46 -4.87 -18.45
C GLY A 153 -16.54 -4.07 -19.40
N ARG A 154 -16.63 -2.74 -19.37
CA ARG A 154 -15.67 -1.84 -20.04
C ARG A 154 -14.33 -1.79 -19.31
N ILE A 155 -14.34 -1.89 -17.97
CA ILE A 155 -13.14 -1.89 -17.15
C ILE A 155 -12.49 -3.26 -17.21
N ARG A 156 -11.18 -3.29 -17.42
CA ARG A 156 -10.40 -4.52 -17.51
C ARG A 156 -9.21 -4.45 -16.59
N VAL A 157 -8.69 -5.63 -16.21
CA VAL A 157 -7.47 -5.73 -15.38
C VAL A 157 -6.27 -5.00 -16.00
N ARG A 158 -6.22 -4.91 -17.33
CA ARG A 158 -5.20 -4.11 -18.04
C ARG A 158 -5.27 -2.60 -17.75
N ASP A 159 -6.33 -2.08 -17.15
CA ASP A 159 -6.41 -0.66 -16.81
C ASP A 159 -5.68 -0.37 -15.46
N ALA A 160 -5.30 -1.42 -14.73
CA ALA A 160 -4.71 -1.32 -13.40
C ALA A 160 -3.35 -0.61 -13.36
N PRO A 161 -2.42 -0.81 -14.32
CA PRO A 161 -1.17 -0.06 -14.35
C PRO A 161 -1.38 1.45 -14.52
N ALA A 162 -2.37 1.89 -15.30
CA ALA A 162 -2.66 3.31 -15.47
C ALA A 162 -3.11 3.96 -14.15
N LEU A 163 -4.00 3.30 -13.40
CA LEU A 163 -4.42 3.78 -12.08
C LEU A 163 -3.26 3.74 -11.06
N PHE A 164 -2.43 2.71 -11.11
CA PHE A 164 -1.23 2.62 -10.27
C PHE A 164 -0.28 3.80 -10.50
N PHE A 165 0.04 4.12 -11.75
CA PHE A 165 0.88 5.28 -12.05
C PHE A 165 0.21 6.60 -11.68
N ALA A 166 -1.11 6.74 -11.85
CA ALA A 166 -1.84 7.92 -11.40
C ALA A 166 -1.70 8.13 -9.88
N VAL A 167 -1.79 7.05 -9.08
CA VAL A 167 -1.54 7.10 -7.64
C VAL A 167 -0.11 7.54 -7.33
N ILE A 168 0.90 7.04 -8.06
CA ILE A 168 2.30 7.48 -7.88
C ILE A 168 2.45 8.98 -8.19
N VAL A 169 1.83 9.47 -9.26
CA VAL A 169 1.84 10.90 -9.61
C VAL A 169 1.25 11.73 -8.47
N THR A 170 0.07 11.35 -7.95
CA THR A 170 -0.57 12.06 -6.85
C THR A 170 0.30 12.06 -5.59
N ILE A 171 0.84 10.91 -5.19
CA ILE A 171 1.73 10.80 -4.03
C ILE A 171 2.96 11.69 -4.23
N SER A 172 3.56 11.67 -5.43
CA SER A 172 4.76 12.45 -5.71
C SER A 172 4.50 13.95 -5.62
N LEU A 173 3.35 14.44 -6.11
CA LEU A 173 3.01 15.86 -6.08
C LEU A 173 2.59 16.36 -4.70
N VAL A 174 1.95 15.52 -3.89
CA VAL A 174 1.40 15.91 -2.58
C VAL A 174 2.41 15.70 -1.45
N ALA A 175 3.18 14.60 -1.49
CA ALA A 175 4.00 14.16 -0.36
C ALA A 175 5.46 14.61 -0.42
N LEU A 176 5.95 15.10 -1.57
CA LEU A 176 7.35 15.44 -1.74
C LEU A 176 7.53 16.92 -2.18
N PRO A 177 8.23 17.75 -1.39
CA PRO A 177 8.38 19.18 -1.67
C PRO A 177 9.48 19.54 -2.71
N ASP A 178 10.27 18.57 -3.20
CA ASP A 178 11.53 18.84 -3.91
C ASP A 178 11.51 18.58 -5.43
N GLY A 179 12.56 19.01 -6.14
CA GLY A 179 12.72 18.77 -7.59
C GLY A 179 12.70 17.30 -8.01
N ALA A 180 13.18 16.39 -7.15
CA ALA A 180 13.11 14.94 -7.39
C ALA A 180 11.67 14.41 -7.44
N ALA A 181 10.77 15.00 -6.65
CA ALA A 181 9.33 14.71 -6.67
C ALA A 181 8.73 14.93 -8.06
N ARG A 182 9.09 16.07 -8.67
CA ARG A 182 8.64 16.46 -9.99
C ARG A 182 9.18 15.52 -11.06
N GLY A 183 10.43 15.08 -10.94
CA GLY A 183 11.01 14.06 -11.82
C GLY A 183 10.25 12.74 -11.79
N VAL A 184 9.95 12.21 -10.60
CA VAL A 184 9.18 10.97 -10.42
C VAL A 184 7.74 11.14 -10.92
N ALA A 185 7.10 12.27 -10.63
CA ALA A 185 5.76 12.58 -11.11
C ALA A 185 5.71 12.63 -12.65
N VAL A 186 6.65 13.33 -13.29
CA VAL A 186 6.72 13.42 -14.75
C VAL A 186 6.99 12.05 -15.37
N ALA A 187 7.97 11.30 -14.85
CA ALA A 187 8.28 9.96 -15.36
C ALA A 187 7.07 9.02 -15.23
N SER A 188 6.38 9.05 -14.10
CA SER A 188 5.17 8.23 -13.86
C SER A 188 4.01 8.63 -14.78
N ALA A 189 3.83 9.93 -15.02
CA ALA A 189 2.82 10.42 -15.96
C ALA A 189 3.12 10.00 -17.40
N VAL A 190 4.39 10.06 -17.81
CA VAL A 190 4.84 9.58 -19.12
C VAL A 190 4.60 8.07 -19.25
N LEU A 191 4.99 7.28 -18.25
CA LEU A 191 4.74 5.83 -18.25
C LEU A 191 3.24 5.50 -18.30
N ALA A 192 2.40 6.24 -17.55
CA ALA A 192 0.96 6.09 -17.62
C ALA A 192 0.42 6.36 -19.03
N ALA A 193 0.84 7.47 -19.65
CA ALA A 193 0.42 7.85 -21.00
C ALA A 193 0.88 6.82 -22.05
N LEU A 194 2.16 6.41 -22.00
CA LEU A 194 2.71 5.39 -22.89
C LEU A 194 1.96 4.07 -22.74
N TYR A 195 1.69 3.64 -21.51
CA TYR A 195 0.95 2.42 -21.24
C TYR A 195 -0.46 2.48 -21.81
N VAL A 196 -1.20 3.58 -21.58
CA VAL A 196 -2.54 3.78 -22.12
C VAL A 196 -2.54 3.75 -23.65
N ILE A 197 -1.59 4.44 -24.30
CA ILE A 197 -1.43 4.43 -25.75
C ILE A 197 -1.16 3.01 -26.27
N ALA A 198 -0.24 2.28 -25.63
CA ALA A 198 0.09 0.89 -26.01
C ALA A 198 -1.11 -0.06 -25.81
N ALA A 199 -1.83 0.08 -24.71
CA ALA A 199 -3.01 -0.72 -24.39
C ALA A 199 -4.18 -0.47 -25.37
N HIS A 200 -4.30 0.75 -25.90
CA HIS A 200 -5.27 1.09 -26.95
C HIS A 200 -4.87 0.60 -28.34
N ARG A 201 -3.57 0.52 -28.63
CA ARG A 201 -3.05 0.04 -29.92
C ARG A 201 -2.99 -1.48 -30.03
N SER A 202 -2.93 -2.20 -28.90
CA SER A 202 -2.90 -3.66 -28.88
C SER A 202 -4.28 -4.26 -29.22
N PRO A 203 -4.38 -5.17 -30.21
CA PRO A 203 -5.63 -5.85 -30.54
C PRO A 203 -6.26 -6.51 -29.30
N ARG A 204 -7.59 -6.45 -29.21
CA ARG A 204 -8.36 -6.98 -28.08
C ARG A 204 -8.06 -8.47 -27.86
N GLY A 205 -7.20 -8.80 -26.90
CA GLY A 205 -6.93 -10.19 -26.50
C GLY A 205 -5.48 -10.49 -26.12
N ASN A 206 -4.51 -9.71 -26.59
CA ASN A 206 -3.10 -9.91 -26.25
C ASN A 206 -2.67 -8.94 -25.15
N PRO A 207 -1.87 -9.39 -24.15
CA PRO A 207 -1.14 -8.47 -23.30
C PRO A 207 -0.18 -7.62 -24.18
N PRO A 208 0.07 -6.36 -23.82
CA PRO A 208 1.07 -5.52 -24.48
C PRO A 208 2.48 -6.11 -24.34
#